data_AF-A0A3M6VCV4-F1
#
_entry.id   AF-A0A3M6VCV4-F1
#
_cell.length_a   1.000
_cell.length_b   1.000
_cell.length_c   1.000
_cell.angle_alpha   90.00
_cell.angle_beta   90.00
_cell.angle_gamma   90.00
#
_symmetry.space_group_name_H-M   'P 1'
#
loop_
_entity.id
_entity.type
_entity.pdbx_description
1 polymer ?
#
loop_
_entity_poly.entity_id
_entity_poly.type
_entity_poly.pdbx_seq_one_letter_code
_entity_poly.pdbx_strand_id
1 'polypeptide(L)'
;MEMTSSVMRFALATYFMKRGYGFHHPSQSSELSWTSPTFEPIRIECDDVENGLNQEFSNLVSTHVSNLRQLLVEQRLHDWSRGVVELREYVISNKLVTSLVTLLVKLLKRHEPNAVCIVQIIEHMCFETKGEPSQVFDQFVELLLKALSQCCENKDARVAIWLLRAIHGVLHGLRQYHEQQYGIARQNQRHWQDQNMITDMIYDCLVESNLATKDK
;
A
#
# COMPACT_ATOMS: atom_id res chain seq x y z
N MET A 1 -20.15 -10.02 18.69
CA MET A 1 -19.68 -8.62 18.67
C MET A 1 -19.69 -8.15 17.21
N GLU A 2 -20.89 -7.97 16.64
CA GLU A 2 -21.11 -7.75 15.19
C GLU A 2 -21.43 -6.29 14.85
N MET A 3 -21.61 -5.44 15.86
CA MET A 3 -22.04 -4.04 15.68
C MET A 3 -20.95 -3.12 15.12
N THR A 4 -19.66 -3.44 15.29
CA THR A 4 -18.57 -2.62 14.73
C THR A 4 -18.41 -2.80 13.22
N SER A 5 -18.70 -4.01 12.70
CA SER A 5 -18.68 -4.29 11.25
C SER A 5 -19.80 -3.55 10.51
N SER A 6 -21.01 -3.50 11.09
CA SER A 6 -22.14 -2.78 10.47
C SER A 6 -21.94 -1.26 10.47
N VAL A 7 -21.34 -0.70 11.51
CA VAL A 7 -21.09 0.75 11.60
C VAL A 7 -20.08 1.22 10.56
N MET A 8 -19.04 0.45 10.25
CA MET A 8 -18.06 0.84 9.23
C MET A 8 -18.57 0.62 7.80
N ARG A 9 -19.30 -0.48 7.54
CA ARG A 9 -20.01 -0.65 6.26
C ARG A 9 -21.00 0.49 6.03
N PHE A 10 -21.72 0.90 7.08
CA PHE A 10 -22.62 2.04 7.01
C PHE A 10 -21.88 3.36 6.84
N ALA A 11 -20.79 3.64 7.57
CA ALA A 11 -20.02 4.88 7.43
C ALA A 11 -19.42 5.02 6.03
N LEU A 12 -18.84 3.95 5.48
CA LEU A 12 -18.33 3.89 4.12
C LEU A 12 -19.48 4.05 3.11
N ALA A 13 -20.56 3.27 3.22
CA ALA A 13 -21.71 3.39 2.32
C ALA A 13 -22.37 4.78 2.36
N THR A 14 -22.49 5.39 3.54
CA THR A 14 -23.09 6.72 3.72
C THR A 14 -22.19 7.83 3.19
N TYR A 15 -20.87 7.71 3.36
CA TYR A 15 -19.89 8.59 2.73
C TYR A 15 -20.02 8.54 1.20
N PHE A 16 -20.19 7.34 0.62
CA PHE A 16 -20.38 7.18 -0.83
C PHE A 16 -21.73 7.69 -1.34
N MET A 17 -22.83 7.46 -0.60
CA MET A 17 -24.16 7.96 -0.97
C MET A 17 -24.26 9.49 -0.89
N LYS A 18 -23.62 10.13 0.09
CA LYS A 18 -23.72 11.59 0.29
C LYS A 18 -22.89 12.41 -0.72
N ARG A 19 -21.94 11.79 -1.42
CA ARG A 19 -21.04 12.49 -2.37
C ARG A 19 -21.16 12.04 -3.84
N GLY A 20 -21.96 11.03 -4.16
CA GLY A 20 -22.05 10.49 -5.50
C GLY A 20 -23.48 10.34 -6.02
N TYR A 21 -24.18 11.44 -6.31
CA TYR A 21 -25.21 11.53 -7.36
C TYR A 21 -25.42 13.02 -7.70
N GLY A 22 -24.69 13.47 -8.72
CA GLY A 22 -24.75 14.84 -9.24
C GLY A 22 -24.47 14.90 -10.73
N PHE A 23 -24.94 13.91 -11.50
CA PHE A 23 -25.05 14.05 -12.94
C PHE A 23 -26.45 14.55 -13.30
N HIS A 24 -26.58 15.85 -13.46
CA HIS A 24 -27.53 16.44 -14.41
C HIS A 24 -26.79 17.51 -15.21
N HIS A 25 -26.36 17.10 -16.41
CA HIS A 25 -26.15 18.00 -17.54
C HIS A 25 -27.53 18.31 -18.17
N PRO A 26 -27.74 19.48 -18.83
CA PRO A 26 -27.04 19.72 -20.10
C PRO A 26 -26.68 21.18 -20.40
N SER A 27 -25.53 21.41 -21.05
CA SER A 27 -25.44 22.33 -22.19
C SER A 27 -24.16 22.06 -22.99
N GLN A 28 -24.31 22.17 -24.31
CA GLN A 28 -23.40 21.77 -25.37
C GLN A 28 -22.12 22.62 -25.40
N SER A 29 -20.96 21.99 -25.61
CA SER A 29 -20.13 22.18 -26.81
C SER A 29 -18.71 21.62 -26.61
N SER A 30 -18.18 21.09 -27.71
CA SER A 30 -16.77 20.85 -28.02
C SER A 30 -16.15 19.53 -27.54
N GLU A 31 -16.06 18.65 -28.53
CA GLU A 31 -15.17 17.51 -28.68
C GLU A 31 -13.75 17.77 -28.13
N LEU A 32 -13.28 16.90 -27.23
CA LEU A 32 -11.88 16.51 -27.14
C LEU A 32 -11.84 15.06 -26.66
N SER A 33 -11.59 14.18 -27.61
CA SER A 33 -11.30 12.76 -27.45
C SER A 33 -10.05 12.55 -26.59
N TRP A 34 -10.27 12.24 -25.31
CA TRP A 34 -9.29 11.56 -24.47
C TRP A 34 -9.96 10.25 -24.05
N THR A 35 -9.44 9.15 -24.57
CA THR A 35 -9.84 7.80 -24.17
C THR A 35 -9.63 7.65 -22.67
N SER A 36 -10.72 7.77 -21.91
CA SER A 36 -10.75 7.46 -20.49
C SER A 36 -10.23 6.04 -20.28
N PRO A 37 -9.26 5.80 -19.38
CA PRO A 37 -8.90 4.44 -19.03
C PRO A 37 -10.16 3.78 -18.45
N THR A 38 -10.61 2.73 -19.11
CA THR A 38 -11.76 1.95 -18.68
C THR A 38 -11.49 1.46 -17.26
N PHE A 39 -12.28 1.96 -16.31
CA PHE A 39 -12.19 1.62 -14.91
C PHE A 39 -12.71 0.19 -14.74
N GLU A 40 -11.79 -0.77 -14.66
CA GLU A 40 -12.14 -2.08 -14.13
C GLU A 40 -11.95 -2.04 -12.60
N PRO A 41 -13.03 -2.25 -11.82
CA PRO A 41 -12.92 -2.49 -10.39
C PRO A 41 -11.93 -3.61 -10.14
N ILE A 42 -11.15 -3.54 -9.06
CA ILE A 42 -10.29 -4.66 -8.64
C ILE A 42 -11.21 -5.83 -8.27
N ARG A 43 -11.54 -6.66 -9.26
CA ARG A 43 -12.26 -7.91 -9.05
C ARG A 43 -11.23 -8.96 -8.69
N ILE A 44 -11.15 -9.25 -7.39
CA ILE A 44 -10.53 -10.49 -6.96
C ILE A 44 -11.53 -11.61 -7.22
N GLU A 45 -11.43 -12.27 -8.38
CA GLU A 45 -11.91 -13.65 -8.47
C GLU A 45 -11.00 -14.50 -7.58
N CYS A 46 -11.57 -14.96 -6.49
CA CYS A 46 -10.87 -15.64 -5.41
C CYS A 46 -11.11 -17.14 -5.58
N ASP A 47 -10.46 -17.75 -6.57
CA ASP A 47 -10.51 -19.20 -6.75
C ASP A 47 -9.47 -19.97 -5.91
N ASP A 48 -8.77 -19.29 -5.01
CA ASP A 48 -7.82 -19.92 -4.08
C ASP A 48 -8.28 -19.74 -2.64
N VAL A 49 -8.94 -20.78 -2.12
CA VAL A 49 -9.18 -21.05 -0.68
C VAL A 49 -7.86 -21.28 0.08
N GLU A 50 -6.71 -21.11 -0.56
CA GLU A 50 -5.42 -21.59 -0.08
C GLU A 50 -4.68 -20.68 0.90
N ASN A 51 -5.29 -19.59 1.37
CA ASN A 51 -4.64 -18.73 2.35
C ASN A 51 -5.72 -18.10 3.21
N GLY A 52 -5.87 -18.55 4.46
CA GLY A 52 -6.93 -18.26 5.43
C GLY A 52 -7.16 -16.79 5.83
N LEU A 53 -7.13 -15.88 4.88
CA LEU A 53 -7.65 -14.53 4.98
C LEU A 53 -9.17 -14.60 4.89
N ASN A 54 -9.84 -13.92 5.82
CA ASN A 54 -11.28 -13.74 5.77
C ASN A 54 -11.67 -13.08 4.43
N GLN A 55 -12.50 -13.76 3.63
CA GLN A 55 -12.94 -13.27 2.31
C GLN A 55 -13.62 -11.90 2.41
N GLU A 56 -14.37 -11.66 3.48
CA GLU A 56 -15.02 -10.37 3.73
C GLU A 56 -13.99 -9.24 3.88
N PHE A 57 -12.95 -9.48 4.68
CA PHE A 57 -11.84 -8.54 4.85
C PHE A 57 -11.10 -8.29 3.54
N SER A 58 -10.85 -9.36 2.78
CA SER A 58 -10.21 -9.28 1.46
C SER A 58 -11.00 -8.38 0.50
N ASN A 59 -12.32 -8.60 0.40
CA ASN A 59 -13.20 -7.82 -0.46
C ASN A 59 -13.26 -6.35 -0.01
N LEU A 60 -13.33 -6.10 1.30
CA LEU A 60 -13.37 -4.76 1.86
C LEU A 60 -12.09 -3.98 1.54
N VAL A 61 -10.93 -4.55 1.85
CA VAL A 61 -9.65 -3.87 1.60
C VAL A 61 -9.40 -3.68 0.10
N SER A 62 -9.76 -4.66 -0.74
CA SER A 62 -9.60 -4.52 -2.20
C SER A 62 -10.46 -3.40 -2.77
N THR A 63 -11.71 -3.29 -2.29
CA THR A 63 -12.60 -2.18 -2.63
C THR A 63 -12.01 -0.85 -2.14
N HIS A 64 -11.49 -0.83 -0.91
CA HIS A 64 -10.87 0.36 -0.33
C HIS A 64 -9.64 0.82 -1.11
N VAL A 65 -8.74 -0.09 -1.49
CA VAL A 65 -7.57 0.18 -2.33
C VAL A 65 -7.99 0.69 -3.70
N SER A 66 -9.05 0.13 -4.30
CA SER A 66 -9.60 0.61 -5.57
C SER A 66 -10.11 2.05 -5.46
N ASN A 67 -10.80 2.38 -4.37
CA ASN A 67 -11.29 3.73 -4.12
C ASN A 67 -10.15 4.71 -3.87
N LEU A 68 -9.14 4.30 -3.10
CA LEU A 68 -7.93 5.10 -2.88
C LEU A 68 -7.20 5.37 -4.20
N ARG A 69 -7.09 4.36 -5.09
CA ARG A 69 -6.52 4.57 -6.42
C ARG A 69 -7.32 5.61 -7.22
N GLN A 70 -8.66 5.54 -7.18
CA GLN A 70 -9.49 6.52 -7.86
C GLN A 70 -9.25 7.94 -7.31
N LEU A 71 -9.17 8.11 -5.99
CA LEU A 71 -8.88 9.40 -5.36
C LEU A 71 -7.50 9.94 -5.77
N LEU A 72 -6.48 9.08 -5.94
CA LEU A 72 -5.18 9.49 -6.47
C LEU A 72 -5.27 9.98 -7.93
N VAL A 73 -6.00 9.25 -8.78
CA VAL A 73 -6.20 9.63 -10.19
C VAL A 73 -6.95 10.96 -10.31
N GLU A 74 -7.95 11.17 -9.45
CA GLU A 74 -8.72 12.42 -9.36
C GLU A 74 -7.95 13.55 -8.63
N GLN A 75 -6.71 13.32 -8.20
CA GLN A 75 -5.87 14.26 -7.45
C GLN A 75 -6.52 14.76 -6.15
N ARG A 76 -7.42 13.98 -5.55
CA ARG A 76 -8.10 14.28 -4.28
C ARG A 76 -7.24 13.85 -3.09
N LEU A 77 -6.04 14.38 -3.00
CA LEU A 77 -4.99 13.93 -2.08
C LEU A 77 -5.39 14.00 -0.61
N HIS A 78 -6.19 15.00 -0.22
CA HIS A 78 -6.69 15.11 1.16
C HIS A 78 -7.66 13.99 1.54
N ASP A 79 -8.62 13.69 0.66
CA ASP A 79 -9.56 12.58 0.87
C ASP A 79 -8.81 11.23 0.81
N TRP A 80 -7.81 11.12 -0.08
CA TRP A 80 -6.97 9.94 -0.17
C TRP A 80 -6.18 9.68 1.12
N SER A 81 -5.48 10.69 1.62
CA SER A 81 -4.70 10.60 2.86
C SER A 81 -5.58 10.20 4.04
N ARG A 82 -6.77 10.81 4.16
CA ARG A 82 -7.78 10.42 5.17
C ARG A 82 -8.17 8.96 5.02
N GLY A 83 -8.43 8.48 3.81
CA GLY A 83 -8.80 7.09 3.58
C GLY A 83 -7.70 6.09 3.98
N VAL A 84 -6.41 6.45 3.86
CA VAL A 84 -5.32 5.62 4.39
C VAL A 84 -5.32 5.60 5.92
N VAL A 85 -5.56 6.74 6.57
CA VAL A 85 -5.68 6.80 8.04
C VAL A 85 -6.85 5.96 8.54
N GLU A 86 -8.03 6.05 7.90
CA GLU A 86 -9.19 5.22 8.23
C GLU A 86 -8.89 3.73 8.09
N LEU A 87 -8.16 3.35 7.03
CA LEU A 87 -7.69 1.98 6.87
C LEU A 87 -6.80 1.58 8.05
N ARG A 88 -5.78 2.39 8.38
CA ARG A 88 -4.87 2.15 9.50
C ARG A 88 -5.61 1.92 10.82
N GLU A 89 -6.51 2.83 11.17
CA GLU A 89 -7.31 2.75 12.41
C GLU A 89 -8.15 1.48 12.45
N TYR A 90 -8.74 1.08 11.33
CA TYR A 90 -9.48 -0.17 11.22
C TYR A 90 -8.60 -1.39 11.45
N VAL A 91 -7.42 -1.46 10.83
CA VAL A 91 -6.51 -2.60 11.01
C VAL A 91 -6.01 -2.71 12.45
N ILE A 92 -5.70 -1.58 13.08
CA ILE A 92 -5.29 -1.52 14.49
C ILE A 92 -6.41 -2.04 15.38
N SER A 93 -7.61 -1.46 15.24
CA SER A 93 -8.77 -1.78 16.09
C SER A 93 -9.17 -3.26 16.02
N ASN A 94 -8.91 -3.90 14.88
CA ASN A 94 -9.26 -5.30 14.64
C ASN A 94 -8.06 -6.25 14.69
N LYS A 95 -6.85 -5.75 14.99
CA LYS A 95 -5.60 -6.54 15.03
C LYS A 95 -5.31 -7.30 13.72
N LEU A 96 -5.59 -6.67 12.57
CA LEU A 96 -5.52 -7.30 11.25
C LEU A 96 -4.23 -6.97 10.47
N VAL A 97 -3.20 -6.45 11.13
CA VAL A 97 -1.98 -5.92 10.48
C VAL A 97 -1.31 -6.97 9.58
N THR A 98 -1.14 -8.20 10.09
CA THR A 98 -0.63 -9.35 9.32
C THR A 98 -1.48 -9.68 8.10
N SER A 99 -2.81 -9.68 8.28
CA SER A 99 -3.76 -9.96 7.19
C SER A 99 -3.69 -8.89 6.11
N LEU A 100 -3.54 -7.62 6.50
CA LEU A 100 -3.37 -6.51 5.57
C LEU A 100 -2.09 -6.65 4.77
N VAL A 101 -0.93 -6.85 5.41
CA VAL A 101 0.35 -7.01 4.68
C VAL A 101 0.28 -8.17 3.69
N THR A 102 -0.24 -9.32 4.13
CA THR A 102 -0.44 -10.50 3.26
C THR A 102 -1.30 -10.15 2.05
N LEU A 103 -2.38 -9.39 2.25
CA LEU A 103 -3.27 -9.00 1.16
C LEU A 103 -2.64 -7.96 0.22
N LEU A 104 -1.91 -6.97 0.74
CA LEU A 104 -1.20 -5.99 -0.08
C LEU A 104 -0.14 -6.67 -0.96
N VAL A 105 0.61 -7.64 -0.43
CA VAL A 105 1.55 -8.46 -1.21
C VAL A 105 0.83 -9.24 -2.31
N LYS A 106 -0.32 -9.86 -2.00
CA LYS A 106 -1.15 -10.53 -3.01
C LYS A 106 -1.64 -9.57 -4.09
N LEU A 107 -2.04 -8.36 -3.72
CA LEU A 107 -2.48 -7.34 -4.67
C LEU A 107 -1.32 -6.86 -5.56
N LEU A 108 -0.11 -6.69 -5.01
CA LEU A 108 1.10 -6.41 -5.80
C LEU A 108 1.38 -7.53 -6.81
N LYS A 109 1.20 -8.80 -6.41
CA LYS A 109 1.41 -9.95 -7.28
C LYS A 109 0.40 -10.04 -8.42
N ARG A 110 -0.86 -9.68 -8.17
CA ARG A 110 -1.97 -9.83 -9.14
C ARG A 110 -2.15 -8.61 -10.05
N HIS A 111 -1.85 -7.40 -9.57
CA HIS A 111 -2.21 -6.17 -10.26
C HIS A 111 -1.08 -5.13 -10.30
N GLU A 112 -0.18 -5.28 -11.25
CA GLU A 112 0.89 -4.32 -11.50
C GLU A 112 0.40 -2.86 -11.72
N PRO A 113 -0.72 -2.59 -12.43
CA PRO A 113 -1.23 -1.21 -12.58
C PRO A 113 -1.60 -0.52 -11.25
N ASN A 114 -1.81 -1.30 -10.19
CA ASN A 114 -2.14 -0.79 -8.86
C ASN A 114 -0.91 -0.68 -7.95
N ALA A 115 0.25 -1.16 -8.39
CA ALA A 115 1.43 -1.29 -7.53
C ALA A 115 1.89 0.06 -6.97
N VAL A 116 1.85 1.13 -7.78
CA VAL A 116 2.20 2.49 -7.32
C VAL A 116 1.28 2.95 -6.19
N CYS A 117 -0.04 2.75 -6.33
CA CYS A 117 -1.00 3.10 -5.28
C CYS A 117 -0.76 2.27 -4.01
N ILE A 118 -0.52 0.96 -4.15
CA ILE A 118 -0.26 0.07 -3.02
C ILE A 118 1.02 0.46 -2.27
N VAL A 119 2.09 0.79 -3.00
CA VAL A 119 3.34 1.29 -2.42
C VAL A 119 3.10 2.58 -1.62
N GLN A 120 2.36 3.54 -2.18
CA GLN A 120 2.03 4.78 -1.48
C GLN A 120 1.16 4.55 -0.23
N ILE A 121 0.22 3.59 -0.29
CA ILE A 121 -0.56 3.18 0.88
C ILE A 121 0.37 2.63 1.96
N ILE A 122 1.31 1.73 1.61
CA ILE A 122 2.29 1.17 2.55
C ILE A 122 3.09 2.29 3.23
N GLU A 123 3.62 3.23 2.45
CA GLU A 123 4.38 4.36 2.97
C GLU A 123 3.53 5.20 3.95
N HIS A 124 2.30 5.55 3.59
CA HIS A 124 1.43 6.38 4.43
C HIS A 124 0.89 5.66 5.66
N MET A 125 0.73 4.34 5.61
CA MET A 125 0.35 3.53 6.77
C MET A 125 1.39 3.64 7.89
N CYS A 126 2.67 3.77 7.54
CA CYS A 126 3.78 3.85 8.49
C CYS A 126 3.87 5.18 9.26
N PHE A 127 3.20 6.25 8.83
CA PHE A 127 3.36 7.57 9.45
C PHE A 127 2.04 8.28 9.76
N GLU A 128 2.00 8.98 10.89
CA GLU A 128 0.92 9.89 11.25
C GLU A 128 1.01 11.19 10.44
N THR A 129 -0.05 12.01 10.48
CA THR A 129 -0.15 13.27 9.71
C THR A 129 0.98 14.26 9.98
N LYS A 130 1.65 14.14 11.13
CA LYS A 130 2.81 14.98 11.53
C LYS A 130 4.16 14.36 11.17
N GLY A 131 4.19 13.22 10.47
CA GLY A 131 5.41 12.51 10.10
C GLY A 131 5.97 11.60 11.20
N GLU A 132 5.34 11.55 12.36
CA GLU A 132 5.68 10.60 13.43
C GLU A 132 5.39 9.15 12.98
N PRO A 133 6.24 8.17 13.33
CA PRO A 133 5.92 6.75 13.11
C PRO A 133 4.57 6.37 13.74
N SER A 134 3.74 5.65 12.99
CA SER A 134 2.42 5.23 13.44
C SER A 134 2.50 4.04 14.40
N GLN A 135 1.39 3.74 15.10
CA GLN A 135 1.33 2.60 16.03
C GLN A 135 1.57 1.22 15.37
N VAL A 136 1.38 1.12 14.05
CA VAL A 136 1.64 -0.13 13.31
C VAL A 136 3.07 -0.22 12.79
N PHE A 137 3.87 0.85 12.88
CA PHE A 137 5.15 0.98 12.18
C PHE A 137 6.05 -0.25 12.35
N ASP A 138 6.40 -0.61 13.58
CA ASP A 138 7.34 -1.69 13.87
C ASP A 138 6.85 -3.03 13.29
N GLN A 139 5.59 -3.39 13.60
CA GLN A 139 4.98 -4.62 13.12
C GLN A 139 4.86 -4.63 11.59
N PHE A 140 4.50 -3.50 10.98
CA PHE A 140 4.32 -3.40 9.54
C PHE A 140 5.64 -3.57 8.80
N VAL A 141 6.71 -2.92 9.27
CA VAL A 141 8.06 -3.03 8.69
C VAL A 141 8.59 -4.46 8.82
N GLU A 142 8.46 -5.09 9.99
CA GLU A 142 8.89 -6.48 10.20
C GLU A 142 8.20 -7.43 9.20
N LEU A 143 6.88 -7.28 9.02
CA LEU A 143 6.11 -8.10 8.09
C LEU A 143 6.48 -7.84 6.63
N LEU A 144 6.77 -6.59 6.25
CA LEU A 144 7.23 -6.24 4.90
C LEU A 144 8.61 -6.85 4.60
N LEU A 145 9.55 -6.81 5.56
CA LEU A 145 10.86 -7.44 5.43
C LEU A 145 10.74 -8.96 5.32
N LYS A 146 9.87 -9.58 6.12
CA LYS A 146 9.57 -11.01 6.02
C LYS A 146 8.98 -11.38 4.67
N ALA A 147 8.03 -10.58 4.16
CA ALA A 147 7.45 -10.78 2.83
C ALA A 147 8.51 -10.62 1.73
N LEU A 148 9.43 -9.67 1.87
CA LEU A 148 10.54 -9.49 0.93
C LEU A 148 11.47 -10.71 0.92
N SER A 149 11.87 -11.23 2.10
CA SER A 149 12.69 -12.45 2.21
C SER A 149 12.02 -13.61 1.48
N GLN A 150 10.72 -13.81 1.72
CA GLN A 150 9.94 -14.85 1.05
C GLN A 150 9.86 -14.65 -0.47
N CYS A 151 9.75 -13.41 -0.95
CA CYS A 151 9.78 -13.13 -2.39
C CYS A 151 11.15 -13.48 -2.99
N CYS A 152 12.24 -13.20 -2.28
CA CYS A 152 13.61 -13.53 -2.71
C CYS A 152 13.82 -15.05 -2.77
N GLU A 153 13.44 -15.77 -1.71
CA GLU A 153 13.48 -17.25 -1.67
C GLU A 153 12.68 -17.89 -2.81
N ASN A 154 11.50 -17.33 -3.12
CA ASN A 154 10.63 -17.81 -4.20
C ASN A 154 11.03 -17.26 -5.58
N LYS A 155 12.08 -16.46 -5.69
CA LYS A 155 12.53 -15.79 -6.93
C LYS A 155 11.43 -14.95 -7.60
N ASP A 156 10.50 -14.40 -6.82
CA ASP A 156 9.45 -13.48 -7.31
C ASP A 156 9.99 -12.05 -7.36
N ALA A 157 10.92 -11.83 -8.30
CA ALA A 157 11.63 -10.56 -8.45
C ALA A 157 10.66 -9.38 -8.69
N ARG A 158 9.51 -9.62 -9.33
CA ARG A 158 8.52 -8.57 -9.62
C ARG A 158 7.91 -7.99 -8.34
N VAL A 159 7.44 -8.86 -7.44
CA VAL A 159 6.86 -8.41 -6.16
C VAL A 159 7.96 -7.87 -5.25
N ALA A 160 9.15 -8.48 -5.25
CA ALA A 160 10.29 -8.02 -4.46
C ALA A 160 10.68 -6.57 -4.79
N ILE A 161 10.70 -6.18 -6.07
CA ILE A 161 11.01 -4.80 -6.48
C ILE A 161 10.00 -3.79 -5.90
N TRP A 162 8.71 -4.10 -5.91
CA TRP A 162 7.69 -3.22 -5.36
C TRP A 162 7.75 -3.13 -3.83
N LEU A 163 7.99 -4.26 -3.15
CA LEU A 163 8.19 -4.27 -1.69
C LEU A 163 9.42 -3.47 -1.28
N LEU A 164 10.52 -3.62 -2.03
CA LEU A 164 11.73 -2.83 -1.81
C LEU A 164 11.46 -1.34 -1.95
N ARG A 165 10.74 -0.94 -3.00
CA ARG A 165 10.37 0.47 -3.21
C ARG A 165 9.59 1.01 -2.02
N ALA A 166 8.63 0.24 -1.52
CA ALA A 166 7.85 0.62 -0.35
C ALA A 166 8.72 0.74 0.92
N ILE A 167 9.61 -0.22 1.16
CA ILE A 167 10.55 -0.18 2.30
C ILE A 167 11.47 1.03 2.20
N HIS A 168 12.02 1.35 1.02
CA HIS A 168 12.82 2.57 0.81
C HIS A 168 12.03 3.84 1.11
N GLY A 169 10.77 3.92 0.66
CA GLY A 169 9.88 5.04 0.98
C GLY A 169 9.67 5.20 2.48
N VAL A 170 9.45 4.09 3.19
CA VAL A 170 9.32 4.08 4.66
C VAL A 170 10.60 4.52 5.35
N LEU A 171 11.76 3.97 4.96
CA LEU A 171 13.05 4.36 5.53
C LEU A 171 13.37 5.84 5.28
N HIS A 172 13.02 6.36 4.11
CA HIS A 172 13.16 7.78 3.80
C HIS A 172 12.26 8.65 4.68
N GLY A 173 11.00 8.28 4.89
CA GLY A 173 10.10 8.99 5.80
C GLY A 173 10.62 9.00 7.25
N LEU A 174 11.14 7.86 7.73
CA LEU A 174 11.73 7.74 9.06
C LEU A 174 12.95 8.65 9.21
N ARG A 175 13.81 8.70 8.18
CA ARG A 175 14.95 9.61 8.13
C ARG A 175 14.50 11.07 8.24
N GLN A 176 13.51 11.48 7.46
CA GLN A 176 13.00 12.85 7.48
C GLN A 176 12.47 13.22 8.87
N TYR A 177 11.73 12.31 9.51
CA TYR A 177 11.27 12.49 10.88
C TYR A 177 12.43 12.69 11.86
N HIS A 178 13.47 11.85 11.80
CA HIS A 178 14.65 12.00 12.66
C HIS A 178 15.39 13.31 12.42
N GLU A 179 15.59 13.72 11.17
CA GLU A 179 16.26 14.99 10.83
C GLU A 179 15.47 16.20 11.37
N GLN A 180 14.14 16.14 11.35
CA GLN A 180 13.27 17.19 11.90
C GLN A 180 13.32 17.25 13.42
N GLN A 181 13.34 16.10 14.11
CA GLN A 181 13.29 16.06 15.58
C GLN A 181 14.64 16.36 16.24
N TYR A 182 15.74 15.90 15.65
CA TYR A 182 17.06 15.92 16.29
C TYR A 182 18.10 16.78 15.56
N GLY A 183 17.75 17.35 14.41
CA GLY A 183 18.66 18.10 13.55
C GLY A 183 19.66 17.19 12.80
N ILE A 184 20.39 17.78 11.85
CA ILE A 184 21.42 17.08 11.05
C ILE A 184 22.70 16.95 11.89
N ALA A 185 22.66 16.19 12.99
CA ALA A 185 23.87 15.89 13.74
C ALA A 185 24.70 14.83 13.00
N ARG A 186 26.00 15.09 12.81
CA ARG A 186 27.03 14.26 12.11
C ARG A 186 27.27 12.86 12.73
N GLN A 187 26.37 12.35 13.56
CA GLN A 187 26.52 11.15 14.38
C GLN A 187 25.94 9.89 13.73
N ASN A 188 25.64 9.98 12.45
CA ASN A 188 24.68 9.11 11.79
C ASN A 188 25.40 7.91 11.10
N GLN A 189 26.73 7.93 11.05
CA GLN A 189 27.61 7.03 10.27
C GLN A 189 27.50 5.52 10.55
N ARG A 190 27.07 5.09 11.75
CA ARG A 190 26.91 3.66 12.08
C ARG A 190 25.53 3.11 11.72
N HIS A 191 24.47 3.92 11.84
CA HIS A 191 23.13 3.46 11.45
C HIS A 191 22.98 3.35 9.92
N TRP A 192 23.78 4.10 9.16
CA TRP A 192 23.86 3.98 7.70
C TRP A 192 24.54 2.70 7.21
N GLN A 193 25.35 2.03 8.03
CA GLN A 193 25.93 0.74 7.65
C GLN A 193 24.85 -0.34 7.54
N ASP A 194 23.80 -0.29 8.38
CA ASP A 194 22.69 -1.25 8.34
C ASP A 194 21.76 -1.02 7.13
N GLN A 195 21.52 0.24 6.74
CA GLN A 195 20.75 0.54 5.51
C GLN A 195 21.52 0.16 4.24
N ASN A 196 22.84 0.38 4.21
CA ASN A 196 23.67 -0.11 3.13
C ASN A 196 23.68 -1.65 3.10
N MET A 197 23.71 -2.32 4.25
CA MET A 197 23.64 -3.79 4.33
C MET A 197 22.32 -4.34 3.78
N ILE A 198 21.17 -3.71 4.08
CA ILE A 198 19.88 -4.09 3.47
C ILE A 198 19.94 -3.88 1.95
N THR A 199 20.52 -2.77 1.50
CA THR A 199 20.65 -2.47 0.06
C THR A 199 21.60 -3.45 -0.64
N ASP A 200 22.69 -3.86 0.01
CA ASP A 200 23.71 -4.78 -0.50
C ASP A 200 23.18 -6.22 -0.55
N MET A 201 22.52 -6.70 0.51
CA MET A 201 21.82 -8.00 0.52
C MET A 201 20.80 -8.11 -0.63
N ILE A 202 20.17 -6.99 -0.96
CA ILE A 202 19.17 -6.90 -2.03
C ILE A 202 19.82 -6.84 -3.41
N TYR A 203 20.98 -6.18 -3.54
CA TYR A 203 21.76 -6.19 -4.76
C TYR A 203 22.24 -7.61 -5.09
N ASP A 204 22.67 -8.36 -4.08
CA ASP A 204 23.08 -9.76 -4.24
C ASP A 204 21.90 -10.63 -4.71
N CYS A 205 20.71 -10.49 -4.12
CA CYS A 205 19.50 -11.19 -4.58
C CYS A 205 19.07 -10.82 -6.01
N LEU A 206 19.23 -9.55 -6.43
CA LEU A 206 18.88 -9.08 -7.77
C LEU A 206 19.92 -9.49 -8.84
N VAL A 207 21.19 -9.62 -8.47
CA VAL A 207 22.25 -10.11 -9.37
C VAL A 207 22.10 -11.62 -9.62
N GLU A 208 21.80 -12.40 -8.59
CA GLU A 208 21.58 -13.86 -8.73
C GLU A 208 20.36 -14.19 -9.60
N SER A 209 19.29 -13.39 -9.51
CA SER A 209 18.08 -13.57 -10.32
C SER A 209 18.26 -13.15 -11.79
N ASN A 210 19.16 -12.22 -12.11
CA ASN A 210 19.50 -11.82 -13.48
C ASN A 210 20.55 -12.72 -14.15
N LEU A 211 21.35 -13.46 -13.38
CA LEU A 211 22.25 -14.48 -13.91
C LEU A 211 21.47 -15.74 -14.31
N ALA A 212 20.44 -16.11 -13.56
CA ALA A 212 19.58 -17.27 -13.87
C ALA A 212 18.72 -17.12 -15.14
N THR A 213 18.58 -15.90 -15.67
CA THR A 213 17.81 -15.61 -16.90
C THR A 213 18.67 -15.44 -18.14
N LYS A 214 20.00 -15.37 -18.02
CA LYS A 214 20.93 -15.28 -19.16
C LYS A 214 21.42 -16.64 -19.68
N ASP A 215 21.18 -17.72 -18.94
CA ASP A 215 21.54 -19.09 -19.33
C ASP A 215 20.33 -19.90 -19.88
N LYS A 216 19.35 -19.23 -20.49
CA LYS A 216 18.25 -19.86 -21.24
C LYS A 216 18.12 -19.29 -22.64
#